data_AF-A0A172ECK7-F1
#
_entry.id   AF-A0A172ECK7-F1
#
_cell.length_a   1.000
_cell.length_b   1.000
_cell.length_c   1.000
_cell.angle_alpha   90.00
_cell.angle_beta   90.00
_cell.angle_gamma   90.00
#
_symmetry.space_group_name_H-M   'P 1'
#
loop_
_entity.id
_entity.type
_entity.pdbx_description
1 polymer ?
#
loop_
_entity_poly.entity_id
_entity_poly.type
_entity_poly.pdbx_seq_one_letter_code
_entity_poly.pdbx_strand_id
1 'polypeptide(L)' 'ADWYNSKFIVSMAANMNMTRTPDVHFIAEARTEGTKLVVLSPDFSQVCKYSDEWIPIQAGQDTALWMAAN' A
#
# COMPACT_ATOMS: atom_id res chain seq x y z
N ALA A 1 1.18 -11.79 9.37
CA ALA A 1 0.24 -10.68 9.67
C ALA A 1 -1.07 -10.92 8.93
N ASP A 2 -2.21 -10.39 9.40
CA ASP A 2 -3.53 -10.66 8.76
C ASP A 2 -3.62 -10.14 7.31
N TRP A 3 -2.72 -9.23 6.93
CA TRP A 3 -2.59 -8.72 5.56
C TRP A 3 -2.31 -9.83 4.55
N TYR A 4 -1.67 -10.92 4.96
CA TYR A 4 -1.42 -12.08 4.10
C TYR A 4 -2.73 -12.68 3.54
N ASN A 5 -3.81 -12.63 4.31
CA ASN A 5 -5.09 -13.22 3.94
C ASN A 5 -5.94 -12.30 3.03
N SER A 6 -5.50 -11.06 2.78
CA SER A 6 -6.26 -10.09 1.99
C SER A 6 -6.07 -10.31 0.50
N LYS A 7 -7.12 -10.15 -0.32
CA LYS A 7 -7.02 -10.19 -1.80
C LYS A 7 -6.74 -8.83 -2.43
N PHE A 8 -6.97 -7.76 -1.68
CA PHE A 8 -6.67 -6.39 -2.08
C PHE A 8 -6.17 -5.61 -0.86
N ILE A 9 -5.00 -4.99 -0.97
CA ILE A 9 -4.38 -4.21 0.10
C ILE A 9 -4.12 -2.80 -0.41
N VAL A 10 -4.46 -1.82 0.42
CA VAL A 10 -4.13 -0.42 0.18
C VAL A 10 -3.20 0.08 1.29
N SER A 11 -2.00 0.48 0.89
CA SER A 11 -1.03 1.12 1.76
C SER A 11 -1.16 2.63 1.63
N MET A 12 -1.78 3.28 2.63
CA MET A 12 -1.96 4.72 2.67
C MET A 12 -1.13 5.36 3.78
N ALA A 13 -0.40 6.42 3.44
CA ALA A 13 0.40 7.22 4.39
C ALA A 13 1.36 6.38 5.26
N ALA A 14 1.82 5.24 4.74
CA ALA A 14 2.64 4.29 5.46
C ALA A 14 3.84 3.85 4.62
N ASN A 15 5.04 3.94 5.19
CA ASN A 15 6.26 3.41 4.60
C ASN A 15 6.72 2.16 5.36
N MET A 16 6.00 1.07 5.18
CA MET A 16 6.23 -0.21 5.87
C MET A 16 7.63 -0.78 5.66
N ASN A 17 8.32 -0.43 4.57
CA ASN A 17 9.71 -0.87 4.37
C ASN A 17 10.70 -0.22 5.36
N MET A 18 10.35 0.94 5.93
CA MET A 18 11.14 1.61 6.98
C MET A 18 10.51 1.48 8.37
N THR A 19 9.18 1.54 8.47
CA THR A 19 8.48 1.62 9.75
C THR A 19 8.00 0.26 10.25
N ARG A 20 7.97 -0.75 9.37
CA ARG A 20 7.54 -2.12 9.66
C ARG A 20 8.40 -3.16 8.94
N THR A 21 9.71 -2.91 8.90
CA THR A 21 10.72 -3.77 8.28
C THR A 21 10.58 -5.26 8.59
N PRO A 22 10.30 -5.70 9.84
CA PRO A 22 10.12 -7.12 10.10
C PRO A 22 8.85 -7.70 9.47
N ASP A 23 7.79 -6.93 9.22
CA ASP A 23 6.50 -7.42 8.71
C ASP A 23 6.34 -7.25 7.19
N VAL A 24 7.16 -6.43 6.54
CA VAL A 24 6.96 -6.05 5.13
C VAL A 24 7.03 -7.24 4.16
N HIS A 25 7.69 -8.33 4.55
CA HIS A 25 7.76 -9.56 3.77
C HIS A 25 6.37 -10.16 3.51
N PHE A 26 5.43 -10.05 4.45
CA PHE A 26 4.06 -10.54 4.27
C PHE A 26 3.33 -9.90 3.08
N ILE A 27 3.67 -8.66 2.73
CA ILE A 27 3.08 -7.97 1.58
C ILE A 27 3.65 -8.50 0.27
N ALA A 28 4.97 -8.74 0.24
CA ALA A 28 5.62 -9.33 -0.93
C ALA A 28 5.14 -10.77 -1.17
N GLU A 29 4.96 -11.54 -0.09
CA GLU A 29 4.44 -12.90 -0.13
C GLU A 29 2.97 -12.93 -0.55
N ALA A 30 2.09 -12.09 0.04
CA ALA A 30 0.69 -12.00 -0.34
C ALA A 30 0.52 -11.67 -1.84
N ARG A 31 1.36 -10.77 -2.37
CA ARG A 31 1.37 -10.46 -3.80
C ARG A 31 1.70 -11.67 -4.67
N THR A 32 2.62 -12.53 -4.21
CA THR A 32 2.95 -13.78 -4.90
C THR A 32 1.75 -14.74 -4.93
N GLU A 33 0.85 -14.66 -3.94
CA GLU A 33 -0.43 -15.38 -3.92
C GLU A 33 -1.58 -14.70 -4.68
N GLY A 34 -1.28 -13.64 -5.45
CA GLY A 34 -2.26 -12.95 -6.29
C GLY A 34 -3.00 -11.80 -5.62
N THR A 35 -2.57 -11.37 -4.43
CA THR A 35 -3.09 -10.16 -3.79
C THR A 35 -2.65 -8.91 -4.55
N LYS A 36 -3.58 -8.02 -4.88
CA LYS A 36 -3.24 -6.72 -5.49
C LYS A 36 -2.87 -5.71 -4.40
N LEU A 37 -1.73 -5.04 -4.55
CA LEU A 37 -1.26 -3.98 -3.65
C LEU A 37 -1.30 -2.61 -4.35
N VAL A 38 -1.99 -1.66 -3.73
CA VAL A 38 -2.02 -0.24 -4.16
C VAL A 38 -1.35 0.62 -3.10
N VAL A 39 -0.46 1.52 -3.50
CA VAL A 39 0.19 2.49 -2.61
C VAL A 39 -0.33 3.90 -2.88
N LEU A 40 -0.88 4.52 -1.84
CA LEU A 40 -1.31 5.91 -1.81
C LEU A 40 -0.28 6.72 -1.02
N SER A 41 0.55 7.47 -1.73
CA SER A 41 1.57 8.33 -1.11
C SER A 41 1.89 9.52 -2.02
N PRO A 42 2.11 10.73 -1.49
CA PRO A 42 2.51 11.90 -2.29
C PRO A 42 3.87 11.72 -2.96
N ASP A 43 4.76 10.96 -2.32
CA ASP A 43 6.07 10.59 -2.81
C ASP A 43 6.09 9.14 -3.32
N PHE A 44 7.06 8.83 -4.19
CA PHE A 44 7.32 7.44 -4.59
C PHE A 44 8.07 6.71 -3.46
N SER A 45 7.31 6.31 -2.44
CA SER A 45 7.85 5.70 -1.22
C SER A 45 8.53 4.36 -1.51
N GLN A 46 9.40 3.90 -0.59
CA GLN A 46 10.09 2.61 -0.75
C GLN A 46 9.15 1.40 -0.81
N VAL A 47 7.90 1.53 -0.34
CA VAL A 47 6.89 0.46 -0.42
C VAL A 47 6.41 0.26 -1.86
N CYS A 48 6.51 1.29 -2.73
CA CYS A 48 6.08 1.21 -4.12
C CYS A 48 6.80 0.13 -4.94
N LYS A 49 7.97 -0.35 -4.49
CA LYS A 49 8.65 -1.49 -5.15
C LYS A 49 7.84 -2.80 -5.08
N TYR A 50 6.93 -2.91 -4.12
CA TYR A 50 6.07 -4.07 -3.94
C TYR A 50 4.67 -3.88 -4.54
N SER A 51 4.33 -2.67 -5.00
CA SER A 51 2.96 -2.34 -5.43
C SER A 51 2.71 -2.64 -6.88
N ASP A 52 1.49 -3.04 -7.19
CA ASP A 52 1.00 -3.14 -8.56
C ASP A 52 0.63 -1.76 -9.11
N GLU A 53 0.19 -0.85 -8.24
CA GLU A 53 -0.23 0.50 -8.62
C GLU A 53 0.19 1.53 -7.56
N TRP A 54 0.72 2.65 -8.02
CA TRP A 54 1.03 3.80 -7.18
C TRP A 54 0.17 4.98 -7.59
N ILE A 55 -0.51 5.57 -6.61
CA ILE A 55 -1.38 6.73 -6.79
C ILE A 55 -0.75 7.92 -6.06
N PRO A 56 -0.22 8.92 -6.79
CA PRO A 56 0.34 10.13 -6.22
C PRO A 56 -0.78 11.06 -5.75
N ILE A 57 -1.15 10.94 -4.47
CA ILE A 57 -2.12 11.85 -3.84
C ILE A 57 -1.43 13.10 -3.33
N GLN A 58 -2.08 14.27 -3.40
CA GLN A 58 -1.55 15.42 -2.68
C GLN A 58 -1.67 15.21 -1.18
N ALA A 59 -0.69 15.71 -0.42
CA ALA A 59 -0.70 15.59 1.04
C ALA A 59 -1.97 16.23 1.64
N GLY A 60 -2.69 15.47 2.46
CA GLY A 60 -3.94 15.89 3.09
C GLY A 60 -5.20 15.78 2.21
N GLN A 61 -5.11 15.18 1.01
CA GLN A 61 -6.25 14.97 0.11
C GLN A 61 -6.69 13.49 0.01
N ASP A 62 -6.18 12.62 0.89
CA ASP A 62 -6.58 11.20 0.98
C ASP A 62 -8.09 11.03 1.21
N THR A 63 -8.69 11.85 2.08
CA THR A 63 -10.13 11.80 2.35
C THR A 63 -10.96 12.10 1.10
N ALA A 64 -10.53 13.08 0.29
CA ALA A 64 -11.24 13.43 -0.94
C ALA A 64 -11.21 12.26 -1.95
N LEU A 65 -10.08 11.55 -2.05
CA LEU A 65 -9.97 10.36 -2.90
C LEU A 65 -10.91 9.24 -2.42
N TRP A 66 -10.96 8.96 -1.13
CA TRP A 66 -11.84 7.91 -0.59
C TRP A 66 -13.32 8.23 -0.75
N MET A 67 -13.70 9.51 -0.62
CA MET A 67 -15.08 9.95 -0.86
C MET A 67 -15.48 9.83 -2.33
N ALA A 68 -14.53 9.95 -3.26
CA ALA A 68 -14.78 9.78 -4.70
C ALA A 68 -14.84 8.31 -5.15
N ALA A 69 -14.30 7.38 -4.35
CA ALA A 69 -14.27 5.95 -4.66
C ALA A 69 -15.56 5.19 -4.28
N ASN A 70 -16.54 5.87 -3.68
CA ASN A 70 -17.80 5.32 -3.17
C ASN A 70 -18.90 5.25 -4.22
#